data_AF-A0A8J4U5G3-F1
#
_entry.id   AF-A0A8J4U5G3-F1
#
_cell.length_a   1.000
_cell.length_b   1.000
_cell.length_c   1.000
_cell.angle_alpha   90.00
_cell.angle_beta   90.00
_cell.angle_gamma   90.00
#
_symmetry.space_group_name_H-M   'P 1'
#
loop_
_entity.id
_entity.type
_entity.pdbx_description
1 polymer ?
#
loop_
_entity_poly.entity_id
_entity_poly.type
_entity_poly.pdbx_seq_one_letter_code
_entity_poly.pdbx_strand_id
1 'polypeptide(L)'
;MMIQLSLWVVLRFVVWVEFYIKKFYIMVFGKTMDSHKTFLKDLTISPKPLPVSFEDSEAIIAFVSAASRADRDTPAALKKIPVMKQFHVMVLGNTLDSHKTFLHATTTSLKLREVYSPKDSDVIIAFVPITSRAGTDLSAAMEKIPDGRPVVLVALHHTFDPDHLPPDSRRCVNSERVLVVDCLFHEDQGLLKCPHNDGAIRAVKELLVRGPDTAMQNIMTDQEEENQQLLQQNRTHEEAERQQT
;
A
#
# COMPACT_ATOMS: atom_id res chain seq x y z
N MET A 1 26.07 51.98 20.28
CA MET A 1 26.75 50.68 20.41
C MET A 1 25.78 49.74 21.12
N MET A 2 25.69 48.50 20.64
CA MET A 2 24.90 47.36 21.17
C MET A 2 23.41 47.24 20.77
N ILE A 3 23.25 46.57 19.62
CA ILE A 3 22.45 45.35 19.43
C ILE A 3 20.99 45.41 19.89
N GLN A 4 20.14 45.96 19.04
CA GLN A 4 18.87 45.30 18.70
C GLN A 4 19.09 44.61 17.35
N LEU A 5 19.78 43.46 17.35
CA LEU A 5 19.65 42.52 16.23
C LEU A 5 18.21 42.03 16.29
N SER A 6 17.37 42.66 15.49
CA SER A 6 15.95 42.40 15.39
C SER A 6 15.72 40.90 15.21
N LEU A 7 14.86 40.35 16.08
CA LEU A 7 14.23 39.03 16.00
C LEU A 7 13.77 38.66 14.57
N TRP A 8 13.52 39.66 13.73
CA TRP A 8 13.23 39.58 12.31
C TRP A 8 14.29 38.86 11.45
N VAL A 9 15.58 38.96 11.77
CA VAL A 9 16.63 38.26 10.99
C VAL A 9 16.64 36.77 11.32
N VAL A 10 16.44 36.42 12.60
CA VAL A 10 16.36 35.02 13.04
C VAL A 10 15.08 34.36 12.51
N LEU A 11 13.94 35.08 12.49
CA LEU A 11 12.68 34.56 11.95
C LEU A 11 12.74 34.32 10.43
N ARG A 12 13.52 35.12 9.69
CA ARG A 12 13.78 34.89 8.26
C ARG A 12 14.63 33.65 7.98
N PHE A 13 15.47 33.23 8.94
CA PHE A 13 16.31 32.03 8.82
C PHE A 13 15.61 30.76 9.31
N VAL A 14 14.73 30.82 10.32
CA VAL A 14 14.05 29.64 10.86
C VAL A 14 12.92 29.12 9.96
N VAL A 15 12.35 29.97 9.09
CA VAL A 15 11.32 29.56 8.11
C VAL A 15 11.92 29.12 6.76
N TRP A 16 13.25 29.08 6.65
CA TRP A 16 13.95 28.25 5.65
C TRP A 16 14.05 26.81 6.17
N VAL A 17 12.91 26.25 6.59
CA VAL A 17 12.80 24.79 6.70
C VAL A 17 12.85 24.27 5.28
N GLU A 18 13.93 23.58 4.94
CA GLU A 18 14.20 23.01 3.62
C GLU A 18 13.02 22.15 3.14
N PHE A 19 12.09 22.75 2.40
CA PHE A 19 11.26 22.05 1.42
C PHE A 19 11.89 22.28 0.05
N TYR A 20 12.98 21.58 -0.21
CA TYR A 20 13.59 21.47 -1.53
C TYR A 20 12.74 20.53 -2.40
N ILE A 21 11.49 20.92 -2.71
CA ILE A 21 10.62 20.19 -3.64
C ILE A 21 11.20 20.39 -5.04
N LYS A 22 11.89 19.38 -5.58
CA LYS A 22 12.61 19.46 -6.86
C LYS A 22 11.77 18.99 -8.03
N LYS A 23 10.70 18.25 -7.78
CA LYS A 23 9.80 17.69 -8.81
C LYS A 23 8.35 17.94 -8.43
N PHE A 24 7.60 18.64 -9.28
CA PHE A 24 6.19 18.90 -9.04
C PHE A 24 5.37 18.71 -10.31
N TYR A 25 4.16 18.17 -10.16
CA TYR A 25 3.20 18.02 -11.24
C TYR A 25 2.21 19.17 -11.22
N ILE A 26 1.95 19.77 -12.38
CA ILE A 26 1.00 20.89 -12.49
C ILE A 26 -0.33 20.36 -13.01
N MET A 27 -1.39 20.56 -12.23
CA MET A 27 -2.76 20.31 -12.68
C MET A 27 -3.50 21.63 -12.85
N VAL A 28 -4.21 21.80 -13.97
CA VAL A 28 -5.01 23.00 -14.23
C VAL A 28 -6.46 22.61 -14.39
N PHE A 29 -7.30 23.10 -13.50
CA PHE A 29 -8.74 22.88 -13.49
C PHE A 29 -9.46 24.15 -13.94
N GLY A 30 -9.97 24.14 -15.17
CA GLY A 30 -10.69 25.27 -15.77
C GLY A 30 -9.79 26.24 -16.54
N LYS A 31 -10.39 27.35 -17.02
CA LYS A 31 -9.67 28.36 -17.81
C LYS A 31 -8.92 29.32 -16.88
N THR A 32 -7.60 29.19 -16.82
CA THR A 32 -6.74 30.07 -16.03
C THR A 32 -6.20 31.25 -16.81
N MET A 33 -6.53 31.38 -18.10
CA MET A 33 -6.07 32.46 -18.99
C MET A 33 -4.54 32.67 -18.92
N ASP A 34 -3.78 31.56 -18.87
CA ASP A 34 -2.32 31.54 -18.76
C ASP A 34 -1.72 32.17 -17.49
N SER A 35 -2.53 32.63 -16.53
CA SER A 35 -2.06 33.16 -15.23
C SER A 35 -1.21 32.15 -14.45
N HIS A 36 -1.50 30.86 -14.59
CA HIS A 36 -0.68 29.78 -14.01
C HIS A 36 0.74 29.77 -14.58
N LYS A 37 0.94 30.05 -15.87
CA LYS A 37 2.26 30.11 -16.51
C LYS A 37 3.08 31.29 -15.98
N THR A 38 2.44 32.44 -15.74
CA THR A 38 3.09 33.61 -15.14
C THR A 38 3.53 33.32 -13.71
N PHE A 39 2.64 32.76 -12.89
CA PHE A 39 2.96 32.35 -11.53
C PHE A 39 4.14 31.36 -11.47
N LEU A 40 4.15 30.36 -12.36
CA LEU A 40 5.22 29.37 -12.44
C LEU A 40 6.58 29.95 -12.85
N LYS A 41 6.59 31.04 -13.65
CA LYS A 41 7.81 31.77 -14.01
C LYS A 41 8.37 32.52 -12.79
N ASP A 42 7.51 33.13 -12.00
CA ASP A 42 7.89 33.91 -10.80
C ASP A 42 8.37 33.01 -9.66
N LEU A 43 7.86 31.77 -9.58
CA LEU A 43 8.21 30.80 -8.55
C LEU A 43 9.68 30.34 -8.60
N THR A 44 10.43 30.68 -9.66
CA THR A 44 11.87 30.40 -9.83
C THR A 44 12.26 28.98 -9.38
N ILE A 45 11.50 27.95 -9.76
CA ILE A 45 11.88 26.57 -9.46
C ILE A 45 12.89 26.11 -10.50
N SER A 46 14.17 26.20 -10.14
CA SER A 46 15.23 25.38 -10.73
C SER A 46 15.31 24.08 -9.93
N PRO A 47 15.33 22.90 -10.57
CA PRO A 47 15.53 22.69 -12.00
C PRO A 47 14.21 22.72 -12.77
N LYS A 48 14.33 22.97 -14.08
CA LYS A 48 13.26 22.92 -15.11
C LYS A 48 12.06 22.07 -14.69
N PRO A 49 10.80 22.52 -14.90
CA PRO A 49 9.67 21.60 -14.91
C PRO A 49 9.93 20.59 -16.02
N LEU A 50 10.51 19.44 -15.66
CA LEU A 50 10.42 18.27 -16.53
C LEU A 50 8.91 17.99 -16.66
N PRO A 51 8.44 17.50 -17.81
CA PRO A 51 7.17 16.80 -17.85
C PRO A 51 7.34 15.51 -17.05
N VAL A 52 7.42 15.65 -15.73
CA VAL A 52 7.28 14.54 -14.82
C VAL A 52 5.82 14.15 -14.90
N SER A 53 5.59 12.86 -15.06
CA SER A 53 4.29 12.28 -14.81
C SER A 53 3.83 12.70 -13.39
N PHE A 54 2.53 12.62 -13.08
CA PHE A 54 2.06 12.81 -11.69
C PHE A 54 2.90 11.96 -10.72
N GLU A 55 3.45 10.89 -11.24
CA GLU A 55 3.96 9.75 -10.54
C GLU A 55 5.45 9.81 -10.21
N ASP A 56 6.15 10.75 -10.83
CA ASP A 56 7.55 11.08 -10.55
C ASP A 56 7.70 12.39 -9.75
N SER A 57 6.58 12.95 -9.30
CA SER A 57 6.49 14.27 -8.66
C SER A 57 6.41 14.15 -7.13
N GLU A 58 7.19 14.97 -6.43
CA GLU A 58 7.20 15.08 -4.96
C GLU A 58 6.04 15.93 -4.44
N ALA A 59 5.45 16.77 -5.29
CA ALA A 59 4.28 17.59 -4.98
C ALA A 59 3.38 17.78 -6.20
N ILE A 60 2.12 18.13 -5.95
CA ILE A 60 1.16 18.55 -6.99
C ILE A 60 0.80 20.01 -6.74
N ILE A 61 0.98 20.86 -7.75
CA ILE A 61 0.48 22.24 -7.75
C ILE A 61 -0.79 22.26 -8.60
N ALA A 62 -1.94 22.39 -7.93
CA ALA A 62 -3.24 22.48 -8.59
C ALA A 62 -3.69 23.94 -8.73
N PHE A 63 -3.84 24.41 -9.97
CA PHE A 63 -4.48 25.68 -10.29
C PHE A 63 -5.97 25.46 -10.53
N VAL A 64 -6.82 26.05 -9.69
CA VAL A 64 -8.27 25.95 -9.80
C VAL A 64 -8.85 27.30 -10.20
N SER A 65 -9.49 27.37 -11.36
CA SER A 65 -10.27 28.55 -11.75
C SER A 65 -11.58 28.58 -10.96
N ALA A 66 -11.72 29.51 -10.03
CA ALA A 66 -12.97 29.76 -9.31
C ALA A 66 -13.98 30.53 -10.20
N ALA A 67 -14.48 29.87 -11.25
CA ALA A 67 -15.38 30.48 -12.22
C ALA A 67 -16.82 30.65 -11.69
N SER A 68 -17.22 29.83 -10.71
CA SER A 68 -18.54 29.94 -10.05
C SER A 68 -18.39 30.47 -8.63
N ARG A 69 -17.80 29.68 -7.74
CA ARG A 69 -17.46 30.08 -6.36
C ARG A 69 -16.33 29.19 -5.84
N ALA A 70 -15.34 29.80 -5.19
CA ALA A 70 -14.17 29.09 -4.68
C ALA A 70 -14.52 27.97 -3.69
N ASP A 71 -15.59 28.11 -2.91
CA ASP A 71 -16.08 27.10 -1.96
C ASP A 71 -16.68 25.85 -2.61
N ARG A 72 -17.09 25.91 -3.89
CA ARG A 72 -17.58 24.75 -4.66
C ARG A 72 -16.54 24.19 -5.62
N ASP A 73 -15.83 25.08 -6.31
CA ASP A 73 -14.91 24.69 -7.38
C ASP A 73 -13.64 24.03 -6.82
N THR A 74 -13.18 24.47 -5.63
CA THR A 74 -11.97 23.93 -4.99
C THR A 74 -12.16 22.49 -4.48
N PRO A 75 -13.21 22.14 -3.71
CA PRO A 75 -13.42 20.75 -3.28
C PRO A 75 -13.66 19.78 -4.44
N ALA A 76 -14.35 20.22 -5.51
CA ALA A 76 -14.58 19.40 -6.70
C ALA A 76 -13.28 19.12 -7.48
N ALA A 77 -12.36 20.08 -7.51
CA ALA A 77 -11.03 19.89 -8.09
C ALA A 77 -10.15 19.00 -7.20
N LEU A 78 -10.14 19.21 -5.87
CA LEU A 78 -9.38 18.40 -4.91
C LEU A 78 -9.74 16.90 -4.99
N LYS A 79 -11.02 16.56 -5.19
CA LYS A 79 -11.47 15.17 -5.42
C LYS A 79 -10.88 14.52 -6.68
N LYS A 80 -10.46 15.32 -7.66
CA LYS A 80 -9.88 14.85 -8.94
C LYS A 80 -8.36 14.79 -8.91
N ILE A 81 -7.74 15.33 -7.86
CA ILE A 81 -6.29 15.22 -7.68
C ILE A 81 -6.01 13.78 -7.24
N PRO A 82 -5.17 13.04 -7.98
CA PRO A 82 -4.79 11.70 -7.57
C PRO A 82 -4.00 11.78 -6.26
N VAL A 83 -4.48 11.08 -5.23
CA VAL A 83 -3.82 11.01 -3.92
C VAL A 83 -2.92 9.79 -3.93
N MET A 84 -1.62 10.01 -3.66
CA MET A 84 -0.69 8.90 -3.43
C MET A 84 -1.04 8.22 -2.12
N LYS A 85 -1.49 6.96 -2.17
CA LYS A 85 -1.84 6.19 -0.98
C LYS A 85 -0.60 5.92 -0.13
N GLN A 86 -0.75 6.08 1.17
CA GLN A 86 0.32 5.92 2.15
C GLN A 86 0.12 4.63 2.93
N PHE A 87 1.18 3.86 3.11
CA PHE A 87 1.13 2.64 3.90
C PHE A 87 2.21 2.64 4.98
N HIS A 88 1.92 2.01 6.11
CA HIS A 88 2.89 1.79 7.17
C HIS A 88 3.20 0.31 7.30
N VAL A 89 4.47 -0.05 7.47
CA VAL A 89 4.90 -1.44 7.61
C VAL A 89 5.17 -1.77 9.07
N MET A 90 4.62 -2.87 9.55
CA MET A 90 4.93 -3.46 10.85
C MET A 90 5.49 -4.86 10.66
N VAL A 91 6.71 -5.11 11.13
CA VAL A 91 7.32 -6.45 11.12
C VAL A 91 7.27 -7.01 12.53
N LEU A 92 6.45 -8.03 12.76
CA LEU A 92 6.09 -8.53 14.09
C LEU A 92 6.72 -9.89 14.41
N GLY A 93 7.95 -10.09 13.95
CA GLY A 93 8.73 -11.31 14.17
C GLY A 93 9.92 -11.39 13.20
N ASN A 94 10.63 -12.51 13.22
CA ASN A 94 11.69 -12.75 12.24
C ASN A 94 11.11 -13.28 10.91
N THR A 95 11.14 -12.45 9.88
CA THR A 95 10.60 -12.75 8.54
C THR A 95 11.69 -13.18 7.55
N LEU A 96 12.96 -13.23 7.98
CA LEU A 96 14.12 -13.55 7.13
C LEU A 96 14.13 -12.67 5.86
N ASP A 97 13.84 -11.38 6.02
CA ASP A 97 13.75 -10.39 4.95
C ASP A 97 12.68 -10.64 3.86
N SER A 98 11.86 -11.69 4.00
CA SER A 98 10.78 -12.03 3.06
C SER A 98 9.74 -10.92 2.93
N HIS A 99 9.53 -10.14 3.99
CA HIS A 99 8.69 -8.94 3.97
C HIS A 99 9.17 -7.91 2.94
N LYS A 100 10.48 -7.75 2.73
CA LYS A 100 11.03 -6.82 1.74
C LYS A 100 10.71 -7.28 0.32
N THR A 101 10.86 -8.58 0.05
CA THR A 101 10.50 -9.18 -1.24
C THR A 101 9.01 -9.03 -1.52
N PHE A 102 8.16 -9.33 -0.53
CA PHE A 102 6.71 -9.15 -0.64
C PHE A 102 6.32 -7.70 -0.91
N LEU A 103 6.88 -6.75 -0.14
CA LEU A 103 6.64 -5.33 -0.32
C LEU A 103 7.10 -4.87 -1.70
N HIS A 104 8.31 -5.26 -2.12
CA HIS A 104 8.80 -4.92 -3.46
C HIS A 104 7.86 -5.46 -4.54
N ALA A 105 7.43 -6.72 -4.45
CA ALA A 105 6.49 -7.29 -5.43
C ALA A 105 5.14 -6.56 -5.43
N THR A 106 4.65 -6.16 -4.26
CA THR A 106 3.37 -5.47 -4.06
C THR A 106 3.42 -4.01 -4.52
N THR A 107 4.48 -3.27 -4.19
CA THR A 107 4.56 -1.81 -4.37
C THR A 107 5.27 -1.40 -5.65
N THR A 108 6.10 -2.22 -6.29
CA THR A 108 6.85 -1.80 -7.51
C THR A 108 5.94 -1.31 -8.63
N SER A 109 4.76 -1.93 -8.80
CA SER A 109 3.78 -1.51 -9.80
C SER A 109 2.76 -0.49 -9.27
N LEU A 110 2.79 -0.20 -7.97
CA LEU A 110 1.82 0.67 -7.30
C LEU A 110 2.49 1.93 -6.78
N LYS A 111 1.86 3.07 -7.01
CA LYS A 111 2.43 4.37 -6.65
C LYS A 111 2.03 4.69 -5.22
N LEU A 112 2.69 4.00 -4.30
CA LEU A 112 2.44 4.02 -2.87
C LEU A 112 3.63 4.60 -2.13
N ARG A 113 3.37 5.30 -1.03
CA ARG A 113 4.42 5.87 -0.18
C ARG A 113 4.45 5.17 1.16
N GLU A 114 5.59 4.61 1.51
CA GLU A 114 5.80 4.12 2.86
C GLU A 114 5.96 5.28 3.84
N VAL A 115 5.28 5.23 4.99
CA VAL A 115 5.38 6.21 6.06
C VAL A 115 5.79 5.58 7.38
N TYR A 116 6.53 6.33 8.19
CA TYR A 116 7.07 5.84 9.45
C TYR A 116 6.04 5.71 10.57
N SER A 117 4.96 6.49 10.52
CA SER A 117 3.94 6.52 11.57
C SER A 117 2.65 5.86 11.09
N PRO A 118 2.07 4.92 11.84
CA PRO A 118 0.75 4.36 11.53
C PRO A 118 -0.34 5.43 11.38
N LYS A 119 -0.23 6.54 12.11
CA LYS A 119 -1.22 7.63 12.07
C LYS A 119 -1.26 8.36 10.73
N ASP A 120 -0.13 8.39 10.03
CA ASP A 120 0.00 9.08 8.74
C ASP A 120 -0.31 8.15 7.56
N SER A 121 -0.60 6.87 7.84
CA SER A 121 -0.89 5.86 6.82
C SER A 121 -2.38 5.74 6.53
N ASP A 122 -2.72 5.40 5.29
CA ASP A 122 -4.07 4.99 4.89
C ASP A 122 -4.33 3.51 5.23
N VAL A 123 -3.27 2.70 5.32
CA VAL A 123 -3.31 1.25 5.57
C VAL A 123 -2.04 0.78 6.28
N ILE A 124 -2.19 -0.18 7.18
CA ILE A 124 -1.06 -0.86 7.84
C ILE A 124 -0.85 -2.22 7.17
N ILE A 125 0.38 -2.52 6.77
CA ILE A 125 0.77 -3.86 6.30
C ILE A 125 1.64 -4.48 7.39
N ALA A 126 1.11 -5.49 8.06
CA ALA A 126 1.75 -6.16 9.17
C ALA A 126 2.18 -7.58 8.78
N PHE A 127 3.47 -7.88 8.90
CA PHE A 127 4.06 -9.19 8.62
C PHE A 127 4.21 -9.99 9.90
N VAL A 128 3.64 -11.20 9.91
CA VAL A 128 3.58 -12.07 11.09
C VAL A 128 4.08 -13.46 10.72
N PRO A 129 5.33 -13.81 11.07
CA PRO A 129 5.80 -15.19 11.01
C PRO A 129 4.97 -16.09 11.92
N ILE A 130 4.47 -17.20 11.36
CA ILE A 130 3.78 -18.22 12.14
C ILE A 130 4.83 -19.16 12.72
N THR A 131 4.98 -19.12 14.04
CA THR A 131 6.01 -19.87 14.79
C THR A 131 5.40 -20.84 15.80
N SER A 132 4.11 -20.65 16.12
CA SER A 132 3.34 -21.56 16.95
C SER A 132 2.11 -22.06 16.19
N ARG A 133 1.05 -21.24 16.18
CA ARG A 133 -0.22 -21.47 15.47
C ARG A 133 -0.73 -20.13 14.99
N ALA A 134 -1.28 -20.11 13.77
CA ALA A 134 -1.83 -18.91 13.15
C ALA A 134 -2.73 -18.09 14.10
N GLY A 135 -3.69 -18.75 14.76
CA GLY A 135 -4.60 -18.06 15.68
C GLY A 135 -3.92 -17.35 16.84
N THR A 136 -2.87 -17.95 17.43
CA THR A 136 -2.13 -17.35 18.56
C THR A 136 -1.25 -16.19 18.09
N ASP A 137 -0.47 -16.43 17.04
CA ASP A 137 0.51 -15.45 16.55
C ASP A 137 -0.20 -14.22 15.96
N LEU A 138 -1.31 -14.41 15.22
CA LEU A 138 -2.11 -13.31 14.66
C LEU A 138 -2.85 -12.52 15.74
N SER A 139 -3.37 -13.18 16.79
CA SER A 139 -3.99 -12.48 17.92
C SER A 139 -2.98 -11.57 18.64
N ALA A 140 -1.79 -12.09 18.91
CA ALA A 140 -0.71 -11.33 19.55
C ALA A 140 -0.20 -10.18 18.65
N ALA A 141 -0.22 -10.37 17.33
CA ALA A 141 0.09 -9.31 16.39
C ALA A 141 -0.96 -8.18 16.43
N MET A 142 -2.25 -8.54 16.44
CA MET A 142 -3.35 -7.58 16.49
C MET A 142 -3.36 -6.71 17.76
N GLU A 143 -2.92 -7.24 18.91
CA GLU A 143 -2.76 -6.45 20.13
C GLU A 143 -1.72 -5.32 20.00
N LYS A 144 -0.72 -5.49 19.12
CA LYS A 144 0.33 -4.49 18.87
C LYS A 144 -0.05 -3.48 17.80
N ILE A 145 -0.97 -3.83 16.92
CA ILE A 145 -1.37 -3.00 15.78
C ILE A 145 -2.36 -1.94 16.26
N PRO A 146 -2.09 -0.64 16.02
CA PRO A 146 -3.00 0.41 16.43
C PRO A 146 -4.35 0.30 15.71
N ASP A 147 -5.42 0.61 16.43
CA ASP A 147 -6.78 0.55 15.90
C ASP A 147 -7.11 1.77 15.01
N GLY A 148 -8.21 1.67 14.26
CA GLY A 148 -8.75 2.77 13.45
C GLY A 148 -8.17 2.91 12.04
N ARG A 149 -7.28 2.00 11.62
CA ARG A 149 -6.81 1.89 10.23
C ARG A 149 -7.12 0.50 9.66
N PRO A 150 -7.40 0.40 8.34
CA PRO A 150 -7.38 -0.88 7.63
C PRO A 150 -6.02 -1.56 7.79
N VAL A 151 -6.03 -2.89 7.91
CA VAL A 151 -4.83 -3.71 8.13
C VAL A 151 -4.79 -4.82 7.10
N VAL A 152 -3.61 -5.04 6.53
CA VAL A 152 -3.24 -6.26 5.84
C VAL A 152 -2.34 -7.07 6.78
N LEU A 153 -2.82 -8.21 7.26
CA LEU A 153 -2.01 -9.19 7.97
C LEU A 153 -1.45 -10.21 6.97
N VAL A 154 -0.14 -10.21 6.82
CA VAL A 154 0.59 -11.20 6.01
C VAL A 154 1.11 -12.29 6.96
N ALA A 155 0.43 -13.42 7.01
CA ALA A 155 0.84 -14.59 7.77
C ALA A 155 1.92 -15.35 6.99
N LEU A 156 3.13 -15.41 7.54
CA LEU A 156 4.28 -16.06 6.89
C LEU A 156 4.49 -17.45 7.49
N HIS A 157 4.13 -18.48 6.73
CA HIS A 157 4.28 -19.89 7.10
C HIS A 157 5.64 -20.40 6.64
N HIS A 158 6.41 -20.87 7.61
CA HIS A 158 7.75 -21.39 7.36
C HIS A 158 7.65 -22.80 6.78
N THR A 159 8.07 -22.96 5.52
CA THR A 159 8.05 -24.24 4.81
C THR A 159 9.01 -24.20 3.61
N PHE A 160 9.60 -25.34 3.29
CA PHE A 160 10.36 -25.51 2.04
C PHE A 160 9.46 -25.90 0.85
N ASP A 161 8.27 -26.44 1.13
CA ASP A 161 7.33 -26.95 0.13
C ASP A 161 6.52 -25.80 -0.51
N PRO A 162 6.70 -25.50 -1.81
CA PRO A 162 5.97 -24.43 -2.49
C PRO A 162 4.48 -24.75 -2.73
N ASP A 163 4.10 -26.02 -2.64
CA ASP A 163 2.72 -26.51 -2.81
C ASP A 163 2.02 -26.71 -1.46
N HIS A 164 2.67 -26.33 -0.35
CA HIS A 164 2.07 -26.39 0.96
C HIS A 164 0.81 -25.51 1.04
N LEU A 165 -0.29 -26.10 1.47
CA LEU A 165 -1.55 -25.39 1.72
C LEU A 165 -1.65 -25.07 3.22
N PRO A 166 -1.35 -23.82 3.65
CA PRO A 166 -1.45 -23.45 5.04
C PRO A 166 -2.92 -23.46 5.49
N PRO A 167 -3.19 -23.72 6.77
CA PRO A 167 -4.53 -23.53 7.32
C PRO A 167 -5.01 -22.10 7.06
N ASP A 168 -6.28 -21.96 6.67
CA ASP A 168 -6.88 -20.67 6.35
C ASP A 168 -6.87 -19.71 7.55
N SER A 169 -5.91 -18.79 7.56
CA SER A 169 -5.70 -17.86 8.68
C SER A 169 -6.73 -16.74 8.74
N ARG A 170 -7.53 -16.54 7.70
CA ARG A 170 -8.61 -15.51 7.72
C ARG A 170 -9.64 -15.82 8.80
N ARG A 171 -9.82 -17.09 9.14
CA ARG A 171 -10.73 -17.53 10.21
C ARG A 171 -10.22 -17.18 11.60
N CYS A 172 -8.97 -16.75 11.74
CA CYS A 172 -8.37 -16.38 13.02
C CYS A 172 -8.68 -14.94 13.45
N VAL A 173 -9.12 -14.07 12.52
CA VAL A 173 -9.39 -12.66 12.82
C VAL A 173 -10.78 -12.29 12.32
N ASN A 174 -11.68 -11.93 13.23
CA ASN A 174 -13.04 -11.50 12.90
C ASN A 174 -13.12 -9.97 12.88
N SER A 175 -12.68 -9.34 11.79
CA SER A 175 -12.76 -7.89 11.64
C SER A 175 -12.80 -7.45 10.18
N GLU A 176 -13.80 -6.63 9.84
CA GLU A 176 -13.99 -6.10 8.48
C GLU A 176 -12.86 -5.15 8.03
N ARG A 177 -12.08 -4.62 8.98
CA ARG A 177 -10.92 -3.77 8.67
C ARG A 177 -9.66 -4.57 8.32
N VAL A 178 -9.67 -5.88 8.54
CA VAL A 178 -8.46 -6.72 8.45
C VAL A 178 -8.58 -7.68 7.28
N LEU A 179 -7.70 -7.52 6.30
CA LEU A 179 -7.43 -8.54 5.29
C LEU A 179 -6.32 -9.44 5.80
N VAL A 180 -6.56 -10.74 5.88
CA VAL A 180 -5.51 -11.74 6.16
C VAL A 180 -5.13 -12.44 4.86
N VAL A 181 -3.84 -12.52 4.56
CA VAL A 181 -3.29 -13.32 3.47
C VAL A 181 -2.23 -14.25 4.02
N ASP A 182 -2.23 -15.49 3.52
CA ASP A 182 -1.24 -16.50 3.86
C ASP A 182 -0.12 -16.48 2.82
N CYS A 183 1.12 -16.63 3.26
CA CYS A 183 2.32 -16.63 2.42
C CYS A 183 3.33 -17.66 2.92
N LEU A 184 4.05 -18.28 2.00
CA LEU A 184 5.07 -19.29 2.29
C LEU A 184 6.47 -18.68 2.19
N PHE A 185 7.34 -18.99 3.14
CA PHE A 185 8.74 -18.58 3.11
C PHE A 185 9.68 -19.63 3.72
N HIS A 186 10.95 -19.57 3.33
CA HIS A 186 12.02 -20.43 3.83
C HIS A 186 13.31 -19.64 4.03
N GLU A 187 14.19 -20.08 4.91
CA GLU A 187 15.46 -19.42 5.22
C GLU A 187 16.40 -19.31 4.01
N ASP A 188 16.46 -20.36 3.20
CA ASP A 188 17.37 -20.41 2.05
C ASP A 188 16.84 -19.63 0.84
N GLN A 189 15.51 -19.52 0.71
CA GLN A 189 14.86 -18.97 -0.49
C GLN A 189 14.19 -17.61 -0.25
N GLY A 190 13.98 -17.24 1.02
CA GLY A 190 13.11 -16.13 1.39
C GLY A 190 11.65 -16.44 1.06
N LEU A 191 10.93 -15.44 0.54
CA LEU A 191 9.56 -15.61 0.06
C LEU A 191 9.54 -16.58 -1.13
N LEU A 192 8.78 -17.68 -1.01
CA LEU A 192 8.72 -18.69 -2.07
C LEU A 192 8.08 -18.12 -3.34
N LYS A 193 8.52 -18.60 -4.50
CA LYS A 193 7.89 -18.33 -5.80
C LYS A 193 6.87 -19.43 -6.08
N CYS A 194 5.62 -19.20 -5.72
CA CYS A 194 4.54 -20.17 -5.91
C CYS A 194 3.22 -19.44 -6.22
N PRO A 195 2.26 -20.14 -6.86
CA PRO A 195 0.94 -19.58 -7.17
C PRO A 195 0.22 -19.01 -5.95
N HIS A 196 0.40 -19.63 -4.78
CA HIS A 196 -0.19 -19.18 -3.52
C HIS A 196 0.28 -17.77 -3.13
N ASN A 197 1.60 -17.54 -3.14
CA ASN A 197 2.18 -16.22 -2.84
C ASN A 197 1.84 -15.18 -3.91
N ASP A 198 1.79 -15.56 -5.18
CA ASP A 198 1.37 -14.67 -6.27
C ASP A 198 -0.09 -14.22 -6.09
N GLY A 199 -0.97 -15.13 -5.67
CA GLY A 199 -2.36 -14.83 -5.30
C GLY A 199 -2.45 -13.86 -4.12
N ALA A 200 -1.69 -14.09 -3.05
CA ALA A 200 -1.63 -13.19 -1.90
C ALA A 200 -1.16 -11.78 -2.30
N ILE A 201 -0.09 -11.66 -3.10
CA ILE A 201 0.40 -10.37 -3.61
C ILE A 201 -0.67 -9.68 -4.45
N ARG A 202 -1.36 -10.42 -5.33
CA ARG A 202 -2.44 -9.88 -6.17
C ARG A 202 -3.59 -9.32 -5.31
N ALA A 203 -4.06 -10.09 -4.33
CA ALA A 203 -5.13 -9.67 -3.43
C ALA A 203 -4.77 -8.38 -2.67
N VAL A 204 -3.54 -8.30 -2.15
CA VAL A 204 -3.06 -7.09 -1.47
C VAL A 204 -2.97 -5.91 -2.44
N LYS A 205 -2.45 -6.11 -3.67
CA LYS A 205 -2.43 -5.04 -4.69
C LYS A 205 -3.82 -4.50 -4.98
N GLU A 206 -4.81 -5.38 -5.11
CA GLU A 206 -6.19 -4.98 -5.39
C GLU A 206 -6.80 -4.20 -4.24
N LEU A 207 -6.58 -4.62 -2.99
CA LEU A 207 -6.99 -3.86 -1.81
C LEU A 207 -6.34 -2.47 -1.79
N LEU A 208 -5.04 -2.40 -2.08
CA LEU A 208 -4.31 -1.14 -2.12
C LEU A 208 -4.77 -0.23 -3.26
N VAL A 209 -5.33 -0.75 -4.36
CA VAL A 209 -5.86 0.07 -5.45
C VAL A 209 -7.33 0.43 -5.21
N ARG A 210 -8.20 -0.55 -5.02
CA ARG A 210 -9.67 -0.43 -5.05
C ARG A 210 -10.32 -0.32 -3.67
N GLY A 211 -9.63 -0.70 -2.60
CA GLY A 211 -10.17 -0.75 -1.24
C GLY A 211 -10.69 -2.14 -0.84
N PRO A 212 -11.15 -2.30 0.42
CA PRO A 212 -11.44 -3.59 1.04
C PRO A 212 -12.57 -4.39 0.36
N ASP A 213 -13.63 -3.71 -0.10
CA ASP A 213 -14.84 -4.36 -0.62
C ASP A 213 -14.58 -5.26 -1.85
N THR A 214 -13.66 -4.86 -2.73
CA THR A 214 -13.35 -5.63 -3.96
C THR A 214 -12.36 -6.76 -3.70
N ALA A 215 -11.39 -6.55 -2.80
CA ALA A 215 -10.39 -7.58 -2.49
C ALA A 215 -11.01 -8.81 -1.82
N MET A 216 -11.97 -8.61 -0.92
CA MET A 216 -12.68 -9.72 -0.28
C MET A 216 -13.47 -10.59 -1.26
N GLN A 217 -14.07 -9.99 -2.29
CA GLN A 217 -14.82 -10.72 -3.32
C GLN A 217 -13.91 -11.63 -4.16
N ASN A 218 -12.75 -11.11 -4.57
CA ASN A 218 -11.82 -11.86 -5.44
C ASN A 218 -11.10 -13.00 -4.70
N ILE A 219 -10.80 -12.83 -3.41
CA ILE A 219 -10.21 -13.91 -2.60
C ILE A 219 -11.23 -15.05 -2.41
N MET A 220 -12.51 -14.72 -2.21
CA MET A 220 -13.56 -15.75 -2.12
C MET A 220 -13.67 -16.54 -3.43
N THR A 221 -13.59 -15.87 -4.59
CA THR A 221 -13.65 -16.55 -5.90
C THR A 221 -12.41 -17.40 -6.16
N ASP A 222 -11.20 -16.90 -5.89
CA ASP A 222 -9.95 -17.65 -6.12
C ASP A 222 -9.94 -18.97 -5.31
N GLN A 223 -10.47 -18.95 -4.10
CA GLN A 223 -10.57 -20.14 -3.25
C GLN A 223 -11.70 -21.09 -3.63
N GLU A 224 -12.82 -20.56 -4.11
CA GLU A 224 -13.87 -21.41 -4.67
C GLU A 224 -13.35 -22.17 -5.89
N GLU A 225 -12.54 -21.52 -6.73
CA GLU A 225 -11.87 -22.16 -7.86
C GLU A 225 -10.85 -23.21 -7.42
N GLU A 226 -10.00 -22.90 -6.43
CA GLU A 226 -9.02 -23.86 -5.89
C GLU A 226 -9.69 -25.09 -5.26
N ASN A 227 -10.74 -24.87 -4.45
CA ASN A 227 -11.54 -25.96 -3.87
C ASN A 227 -12.22 -26.82 -4.95
N GLN A 228 -12.74 -26.20 -6.01
CA GLN A 228 -13.32 -26.92 -7.15
C GLN A 228 -12.28 -27.77 -7.88
N GLN A 229 -11.07 -27.26 -8.07
CA GLN A 229 -9.97 -28.00 -8.69
C GLN A 229 -9.55 -29.21 -7.85
N LEU A 230 -9.42 -29.05 -6.53
CA LEU A 230 -9.17 -30.15 -5.59
C LEU A 230 -10.26 -31.23 -5.65
N LEU A 231 -11.53 -30.82 -5.65
CA LEU A 231 -12.68 -31.73 -5.80
C LEU A 231 -12.70 -32.45 -7.15
N GLN A 232 -12.25 -31.78 -8.22
CA GLN A 232 -12.11 -32.40 -9.54
C GLN A 232 -11.00 -33.47 -9.52
N GLN A 233 -9.84 -33.14 -8.96
CA GLN A 233 -8.68 -34.03 -8.86
C GLN A 233 -9.00 -35.30 -8.07
N ASN A 234 -9.67 -35.16 -6.92
CA ASN A 234 -10.06 -36.29 -6.08
C ASN A 234 -11.03 -37.23 -6.83
N ARG A 235 -12.01 -36.67 -7.56
CA ARG A 235 -12.92 -37.49 -8.39
C ARG A 235 -12.19 -38.24 -9.50
N THR A 236 -11.28 -37.58 -10.22
CA THR A 236 -10.49 -38.24 -11.26
C THR A 236 -9.58 -39.33 -10.69
N HIS A 237 -9.04 -39.15 -9.49
CA HIS A 237 -8.24 -40.17 -8.82
C HIS A 237 -9.08 -41.40 -8.46
N GLU A 238 -10.26 -41.20 -7.85
CA GLU A 238 -11.20 -42.29 -7.53
C GLU A 238 -11.69 -43.03 -8.78
N GLU A 239 -11.94 -42.32 -9.88
CA GLU A 239 -12.35 -42.94 -11.15
C GLU A 239 -11.23 -43.78 -11.78
N ALA A 240 -9.97 -43.34 -11.68
CA ALA A 240 -8.82 -44.10 -12.15
C ALA A 240 -8.60 -45.38 -11.33
N GLU A 241 -8.79 -45.34 -10.01
CA GLU A 241 -8.71 -46.53 -9.15
C GLU A 241 -9.82 -47.54 -9.45
N ARG A 242 -11.05 -47.07 -9.71
CA ARG A 242 -12.18 -47.94 -10.10
C ARG A 242 -11.99 -48.63 -11.45
N GLN A 243 -11.19 -48.06 -12.35
CA GLN A 243 -10.88 -48.66 -13.65
C GLN A 243 -9.72 -49.66 -13.60
N GLN A 244 -8.98 -49.70 -12.49
CA GLN A 244 -7.88 -50.64 -12.27
C GLN A 244 -8.26 -51.86 -11.42
N THR A 245 -9.52 -51.94 -10.96
CA THR A 245 -10.08 -53.07 -10.18
C THR A 245 -11.07 -53.86 -11.02
#